data_AF-A0A946NN69-F1
#
_entry.id   AF-A0A946NN69-F1
#
_cell.length_a   1.000
_cell.length_b   1.000
_cell.length_c   1.000
_cell.angle_alpha   90.00
_cell.angle_beta   90.00
_cell.angle_gamma   90.00
#
_symmetry.space_group_name_H-M   'P 1'
#
loop_
_entity.id
_entity.type
_entity.pdbx_description
1 polymer ?
#
loop_
_entity_poly.entity_id
_entity_poly.type
_entity_poly.pdbx_seq_one_letter_code
_entity_poly.pdbx_strand_id
1 'polypeptide(L)' 'MPIKEVFTYKIPSQYLGKVQIGMRVFVPFGRRRITGYVVNLTSKWDKDIQLKTISDLPDTKPIVDEEILALTKWLGS' A
#
# COMPACT_ATOMS: atom_id res chain seq x y z
N MET A 1 22.71 -4.00 -0.96
CA MET A 1 21.89 -2.76 -0.96
C MET A 1 20.45 -3.18 -0.77
N PRO A 2 19.74 -2.78 0.30
CA PRO A 2 18.37 -3.24 0.48
C PRO A 2 17.49 -2.53 -0.54
N ILE A 3 16.93 -3.29 -1.47
CA ILE A 3 15.97 -2.78 -2.43
C ILE A 3 14.70 -2.44 -1.65
N LYS A 4 14.43 -1.14 -1.45
CA LYS A 4 13.14 -0.64 -0.95
C LYS A 4 12.08 -0.80 -2.04
N GLU A 5 11.65 -2.03 -2.27
CA GLU A 5 10.65 -2.33 -3.28
C GLU A 5 9.26 -1.96 -2.76
N VAL A 6 8.57 -1.08 -3.50
CA VAL A 6 7.14 -0.83 -3.31
C VAL A 6 6.38 -1.91 -4.04
N PHE A 7 5.49 -2.60 -3.33
CA PHE A 7 4.63 -3.62 -3.92
C PHE A 7 3.27 -3.02 -4.29
N THR A 8 2.79 -3.33 -5.48
CA THR A 8 1.45 -2.92 -5.91
C THR A 8 0.44 -4.01 -5.57
N TYR A 9 -0.71 -3.60 -5.03
CA TYR A 9 -1.85 -4.47 -4.72
C TYR A 9 -3.12 -3.87 -5.29
N LYS A 10 -4.08 -4.73 -5.63
CA LYS A 10 -5.42 -4.31 -6.05
C LYS A 10 -6.28 -3.98 -4.83
N ILE A 11 -7.10 -2.95 -4.94
CA ILE A 11 -8.11 -2.58 -3.94
C ILE A 11 -9.40 -3.36 -4.25
N PRO A 12 -9.90 -4.23 -3.35
CA PRO A 12 -11.21 -4.85 -3.46
C PRO A 12 -12.34 -3.81 -3.50
N SER A 13 -13.45 -4.15 -4.16
CA SER A 13 -14.61 -3.27 -4.32
C SER A 13 -15.15 -2.71 -2.99
N GLN A 14 -15.16 -3.52 -1.93
CA GLN A 14 -15.63 -3.12 -0.59
C GLN A 14 -14.83 -1.99 0.08
N TYR A 15 -13.61 -1.73 -0.42
CA TYR A 15 -12.69 -0.71 0.08
C TYR A 15 -12.49 0.44 -0.92
N LEU A 16 -13.10 0.37 -2.12
CA LEU A 16 -13.04 1.49 -3.07
C LEU A 16 -13.65 2.75 -2.44
N GLY A 17 -12.96 3.88 -2.61
CA GLY A 17 -13.32 5.17 -2.00
C GLY A 17 -13.01 5.28 -0.50
N LYS A 18 -12.60 4.20 0.16
CA LYS A 18 -12.19 4.22 1.59
C LYS A 18 -10.68 4.31 1.77
N VAL A 19 -9.92 3.70 0.87
CA VAL A 19 -8.45 3.70 0.92
C VAL A 19 -7.90 5.06 0.55
N GLN A 20 -6.99 5.57 1.38
CA GLN A 20 -6.27 6.83 1.18
C GLN A 20 -4.77 6.62 1.39
N ILE A 21 -3.94 7.51 0.86
CA ILE A 21 -2.50 7.54 1.13
C ILE A 21 -2.29 7.73 2.63
N GLY A 22 -1.28 7.06 3.21
CA GLY A 22 -1.02 7.10 4.65
C GLY A 22 -1.82 6.10 5.49
N MET A 23 -2.78 5.39 4.88
CA MET A 23 -3.51 4.33 5.57
C MET A 23 -2.68 3.06 5.70
N ARG A 24 -2.84 2.39 6.84
CA ARG A 24 -2.32 1.06 7.06
C ARG A 24 -3.23 0.03 6.37
N VAL A 25 -2.62 -0.99 5.78
CA VAL A 25 -3.32 -2.09 5.13
C VAL A 25 -2.71 -3.42 5.53
N PHE A 26 -3.52 -4.48 5.56
CA PHE A 26 -2.99 -5.84 5.62
C PHE A 26 -2.94 -6.43 4.23
N VAL A 27 -1.80 -7.05 3.89
CA VAL A 27 -1.57 -7.65 2.57
C VAL A 27 -0.99 -9.06 2.67
N PRO A 28 -1.29 -9.95 1.71
CA PRO A 28 -0.66 -11.27 1.64
C PRO A 28 0.73 -11.16 1.00
N PHE A 29 1.77 -11.49 1.75
CA PHE A 29 3.16 -11.48 1.30
C PHE A 29 3.81 -12.86 1.48
N GLY A 30 4.08 -13.54 0.37
CA GLY A 30 4.46 -14.96 0.38
C GLY A 30 3.39 -15.80 1.09
N ARG A 31 3.78 -16.50 2.17
CA ARG A 31 2.90 -17.34 3.01
C ARG A 31 2.36 -16.61 4.26
N ARG A 32 2.65 -15.32 4.43
CA ARG A 32 2.30 -14.55 5.63
C ARG A 32 1.38 -13.38 5.26
N ARG A 33 0.65 -12.88 6.26
CA ARG A 33 0.00 -11.58 6.19
C ARG A 33 0.90 -10.56 6.87
N ILE A 34 1.16 -9.43 6.22
CA ILE A 34 1.99 -8.36 6.79
C ILE A 34 1.23 -7.04 6.77
N THR A 35 1.70 -6.11 7.59
CA THR A 35 1.27 -4.71 7.61
C THR A 35 2.03 -3.93 6.55
N GLY A 36 1.31 -3.18 5.73
CA GLY A 36 1.86 -2.19 4.80
C GLY A 36 1.19 -0.83 4.99
N TYR A 37 1.73 0.17 4.30
CA TYR A 37 1.17 1.51 4.24
C TYR A 37 0.95 1.91 2.80
N VAL A 38 -0.17 2.58 2.53
CA VAL A 38 -0.49 3.08 1.20
C VAL A 38 0.37 4.31 0.93
N VAL A 39 1.28 4.19 -0.03
CA VAL A 39 2.19 5.29 -0.42
C VAL A 39 1.79 5.94 -1.74
N ASN A 40 0.92 5.30 -2.51
CA ASN A 40 0.42 5.80 -3.79
C ASN A 40 -0.89 5.08 -4.17
N LEU A 41 -1.73 5.73 -4.98
CA LEU A 41 -2.96 5.20 -5.54
C LEU A 41 -2.98 5.45 -7.06
N THR A 42 -3.33 4.43 -7.83
CA THR A 42 -3.48 4.54 -9.29
C THR A 42 -4.78 3.88 -9.74
N SER A 43 -5.44 4.50 -10.71
CA SER A 43 -6.61 3.94 -11.40
C SER A 43 -6.24 3.08 -12.61
N LYS A 44 -4.95 3.09 -13.02
CA LYS A 44 -4.44 2.35 -14.17
C LYS A 44 -3.37 1.35 -13.75
N TRP A 45 -3.40 0.17 -14.37
CA TRP A 45 -2.41 -0.88 -14.22
C TRP A 45 -2.19 -1.56 -15.57
N ASP A 46 -1.12 -1.18 -16.25
CA ASP A 46 -0.85 -1.58 -17.64
C ASP A 46 0.17 -2.73 -17.74
N LYS A 47 0.44 -3.43 -16.63
CA LYS A 47 1.38 -4.55 -16.59
C LYS A 47 0.64 -5.88 -16.66
N ASP A 48 1.20 -6.82 -17.42
CA ASP A 48 0.70 -8.20 -17.54
C ASP A 48 1.08 -9.07 -16.32
N ILE A 49 0.78 -8.56 -15.12
CA ILE A 49 0.99 -9.25 -13.85
C ILE A 49 -0.30 -9.14 -13.04
N GLN A 50 -0.81 -10.29 -12.60
CA GLN A 50 -1.99 -10.32 -11.74
C GLN A 50 -1.65 -9.79 -10.35
N LEU A 51 -2.30 -8.70 -9.96
CA LEU A 51 -2.16 -8.13 -8.63
C LEU A 51 -2.91 -8.96 -7.58
N LYS A 52 -2.22 -9.28 -6.48
CA LYS A 52 -2.90 -9.70 -5.24
C LYS A 52 -3.72 -8.54 -4.68
N THR A 53 -4.76 -8.84 -3.92
CA THR A 53 -5.59 -7.82 -3.28
C THR A 53 -5.12 -7.49 -1.87
N ILE A 54 -5.38 -6.27 -1.40
CA ILE A 54 -5.31 -6.00 0.04
C ILE A 54 -6.31 -6.92 0.77
N SER A 55 -5.89 -7.46 1.91
CA SER A 55 -6.72 -8.37 2.72
C SER A 55 -7.65 -7.62 3.65
N ASP A 56 -7.21 -6.46 4.15
CA ASP A 56 -7.98 -5.71 5.15
C ASP A 56 -7.52 -4.25 5.28
N LEU A 57 -8.40 -3.42 5.85
CA LEU A 57 -8.18 -2.00 6.12
C LEU A 57 -8.48 -1.72 7.62
N PRO A 58 -7.48 -1.85 8.52
CA PRO A 58 -7.70 -1.82 9.96
C PRO A 58 -8.08 -0.43 10.50
N ASP A 59 -7.80 0.64 9.76
CA ASP A 59 -8.01 2.01 10.19
C ASP A 59 -9.03 2.71 9.29
N THR A 60 -9.77 3.68 9.83
CA THR A 60 -10.78 4.44 9.05
C THR A 60 -10.23 5.71 8.43
N LYS A 61 -9.00 6.11 8.78
CA LYS A 61 -8.32 7.33 8.33
C LYS A 61 -6.82 7.05 8.16
N PRO A 62 -6.07 7.88 7.40
CA PRO A 62 -4.62 7.83 7.39
C PRO A 62 -4.06 7.94 8.81
N ILE A 63 -3.05 7.12 9.11
CA ILE A 63 -2.32 7.16 10.39
C ILE A 63 -0.87 7.63 10.22
N VAL A 64 -0.46 7.84 8.97
CA VAL A 64 0.83 8.41 8.60
C VAL A 64 0.55 9.54 7.61
N ASP A 65 1.07 10.73 7.90
CA ASP A 65 0.93 11.88 7.01
C ASP A 65 1.82 11.73 5.77
N GLU A 66 1.41 12.37 4.67
CA GLU A 66 2.15 12.34 3.40
C GLU A 66 3.58 12.87 3.55
N GLU A 67 3.81 13.83 4.44
CA GLU A 67 5.14 14.37 4.74
C GLU A 67 6.05 13.31 5.38
N ILE A 68 5.53 12.52 6.33
CA ILE A 68 6.26 11.40 6.93
C ILE A 68 6.56 10.33 5.87
N LEU A 69 5.60 10.02 5.00
CA LEU A 69 5.83 9.11 3.88
C LEU A 69 6.92 9.62 2.93
N ALA A 70 6.90 10.91 2.59
CA ALA A 70 7.93 11.53 1.75
C ALA A 70 9.32 11.48 2.41
N LEU A 71 9.41 11.76 3.72
CA LEU A 71 10.65 11.65 4.50
C LEU A 71 11.18 10.21 4.53
N THR A 72 10.32 9.21 4.73
CA THR A 72 10.75 7.79 4.75
C THR A 72 11.21 7.29 3.37
N LYS A 73 10.66 7.87 2.30
CA LYS A 73 11.15 7.65 0.93
C LYS A 73 12.55 8.23 0.77
N TRP A 74 12.79 9.44 1.30
CA TRP A 74 14.09 10.12 1.23
C TRP A 74 15.18 9.43 2.08
N LEU A 75 14.88 9.09 3.34
CA LEU A 75 15.84 8.58 4.35
C LEU A 75 16.43 7.18 4.09
N GLY A 76 16.02 6.49 3.03
CA GLY A 76 16.84 5.35 2.59
C GLY A 76 16.94 5.29 1.09
N SER A 77 17.15 6.48 0.55
CA SER A 77 18.10 6.70 -0.54
C SER A 77 19.51 6.51 -0.02
#